data_AF-A0A1B0GH39-F1
#
_entry.id   AF-A0A1B0GH39-F1
#
_cell.length_a   1.000
_cell.length_b   1.000
_cell.length_c   1.000
_cell.angle_alpha   90.00
_cell.angle_beta   90.00
_cell.angle_gamma   90.00
#
_symmetry.space_group_name_H-M   'P 1'
#
loop_
_entity.id
_entity.type
_entity.pdbx_description
1 polymer ?
#
loop_
_entity_poly.entity_id
_entity_poly.type
_entity_poly.pdbx_seq_one_letter_code
_entity_poly.pdbx_strand_id
1 'polypeptide(L)'
;MKNKHFEEAAMLPRREIERKKFLLFKNDGKSPQSSLLNVVFGKFERLLREYVREDDDEEIPGGFEREEDHGGLCDDQVTIERHFGQLERCLRDTKDQGCRIKELEDALRQSVLIVSEREKDFISLEESKGQLSEKVKKLEQRIASLQNAKFLRCKLCQRLTKRLELLNEKFHILLQEKRSRLQELTNIRQEAIELAISEKDARIAQLEVSGAKTQEQIESLDQLRSDRNKLNNRLKSRECSSFEEELSNLFFIEDPTYDDFG
;
A
#
# COMPACT_ATOMS: atom_id res chain seq x y z
N MET A 1 42.34 31.23 30.86
CA MET A 1 42.68 29.82 30.56
C MET A 1 41.65 29.18 29.63
N LYS A 2 41.53 29.63 28.37
CA LYS A 2 40.53 29.08 27.43
C LYS A 2 41.03 28.99 25.96
N ASN A 3 42.35 28.89 25.76
CA ASN A 3 42.95 28.63 24.45
C ASN A 3 43.80 27.37 24.50
N LYS A 4 43.18 26.21 24.75
CA LYS A 4 43.85 24.90 24.61
C LYS A 4 43.01 23.81 23.94
N HIS A 5 41.71 24.03 23.68
CA HIS A 5 40.85 23.01 23.05
C HIS A 5 40.62 23.21 21.54
N PHE A 6 41.17 24.26 20.93
CA PHE A 6 40.99 24.50 19.49
C PHE A 6 42.15 23.98 18.63
N GLU A 7 43.33 23.73 19.20
CA GLU A 7 44.46 23.16 18.46
C GLU A 7 44.42 21.63 18.35
N GLU A 8 43.62 20.95 19.17
CA GLU A 8 43.54 19.48 19.17
C GLU A 8 42.63 18.91 18.06
N ALA A 9 41.80 19.75 17.43
CA ALA A 9 40.88 19.34 16.37
C ALA A 9 41.52 19.34 14.95
N ALA A 10 42.74 19.89 14.81
CA ALA A 10 43.43 19.99 13.51
C ALA A 10 44.28 18.76 13.15
N MET A 11 44.33 17.71 13.99
CA MET A 11 45.10 16.49 13.74
C MET A 11 44.29 15.19 13.99
N LEU A 12 43.07 15.09 13.46
CA LEU A 12 42.42 13.77 13.37
C LEU A 12 42.87 13.07 12.08
N PRO A 13 43.52 11.89 12.15
CA PRO A 13 43.94 11.15 10.97
C PRO A 13 42.73 10.80 10.11
N ARG A 14 42.85 10.88 8.76
CA ARG A 14 41.79 10.58 7.77
C ARG A 14 40.94 9.34 8.09
N ARG A 15 41.50 8.34 8.77
CA ARG A 15 40.84 7.09 9.18
C ARG A 15 39.73 7.26 10.22
N GLU A 16 39.77 8.31 11.04
CA GLU A 16 38.78 8.53 12.11
C GLU A 16 37.54 9.30 11.60
N ILE A 17 37.73 10.14 10.58
CA ILE A 17 36.64 10.77 9.82
C ILE A 17 35.87 9.71 9.03
N GLU A 18 36.56 8.75 8.40
CA GLU A 18 35.92 7.64 7.69
C GLU A 18 35.14 6.70 8.63
N ARG A 19 35.65 6.43 9.84
CA ARG A 19 34.92 5.65 10.86
C ARG A 19 33.64 6.36 11.34
N LYS A 20 33.68 7.69 11.51
CA LYS A 20 32.48 8.48 11.86
C LYS A 20 31.50 8.59 10.69
N LYS A 21 31.98 8.63 9.44
CA LYS A 21 31.17 8.55 8.22
C LYS A 21 30.46 7.19 8.10
N PHE A 22 31.11 6.11 8.53
CA PHE A 22 30.54 4.76 8.55
C PHE A 22 29.47 4.58 9.65
N LEU A 23 29.62 5.25 10.80
CA LEU A 23 28.65 5.16 11.91
C LEU A 23 27.36 5.98 11.68
N LEU A 24 27.41 7.05 10.88
CA LEU A 24 26.21 7.83 10.51
C LEU A 24 25.38 7.16 9.39
N PHE A 25 25.92 6.16 8.69
CA PHE A 25 25.26 5.48 7.58
C PHE A 25 24.51 4.18 7.95
N LYS A 26 24.60 3.73 9.21
CA LYS A 26 23.79 2.63 9.75
C LYS A 26 22.63 3.18 10.58
N ASN A 27 21.66 3.80 9.92
CA ASN A 27 20.29 3.81 10.41
C ASN A 27 19.39 3.46 9.24
N ASP A 28 19.05 2.18 9.17
CA ASP A 28 18.05 1.63 8.27
C ASP A 28 16.69 2.28 8.57
N GLY A 29 16.25 3.13 7.65
CA GLY A 29 14.95 3.78 7.74
C GLY A 29 14.76 4.74 6.60
N LYS A 30 14.07 4.28 5.54
CA LYS A 30 13.65 5.08 4.38
C LYS A 30 12.80 6.27 4.85
N SER A 31 13.43 7.39 5.20
CA SER A 31 12.76 8.69 5.29
C SER A 31 13.08 9.50 4.02
N PRO A 32 12.10 10.20 3.43
CA PRO A 32 12.32 10.98 2.21
C PRO A 32 13.35 12.10 2.39
N GLN A 33 13.68 12.49 3.62
CA GLN A 33 14.61 13.58 3.94
C GLN A 33 16.09 13.20 3.75
N SER A 34 16.43 11.90 3.77
CA SER A 34 17.79 11.42 3.48
C SER A 34 18.22 11.75 2.03
N SER A 35 17.27 11.83 1.10
CA SER A 35 17.55 12.14 -0.31
C SER A 35 18.04 13.57 -0.52
N LEU A 36 17.45 14.56 0.17
CA LEU A 36 17.83 15.96 0.04
C LEU A 36 19.20 16.25 0.67
N LEU A 37 19.46 15.70 1.86
CA LEU A 37 20.78 15.79 2.50
C LEU A 37 21.87 15.13 1.66
N ASN A 38 21.61 13.96 1.07
CA ASN A 38 22.57 13.28 0.18
C ASN A 38 22.81 14.07 -1.12
N VAL A 39 21.79 14.74 -1.67
CA VAL A 39 21.94 15.59 -2.86
C VAL A 39 22.73 16.87 -2.55
N VAL A 40 22.50 17.49 -1.39
CA VAL A 40 23.20 18.71 -0.96
C VAL A 40 24.66 18.40 -0.63
N PHE A 41 24.93 17.36 0.19
CA PHE A 41 26.30 16.93 0.50
C PHE A 41 27.03 16.39 -0.73
N GLY A 42 26.35 15.68 -1.63
CA GLY A 42 26.95 15.19 -2.88
C GLY A 42 27.23 16.27 -3.93
N LYS A 43 26.57 17.44 -3.85
CA LYS A 43 26.95 18.63 -4.62
C LYS A 43 28.14 19.34 -3.98
N PHE A 44 28.17 19.42 -2.65
CA PHE A 44 29.29 20.02 -1.91
C PHE A 44 30.60 19.23 -2.08
N GLU A 45 30.55 17.89 -2.02
CA GLU A 45 31.71 17.03 -2.30
C GLU A 45 32.19 17.10 -3.77
N ARG A 46 31.32 17.46 -4.71
CA ARG A 46 31.71 17.68 -6.12
C ARG A 46 32.44 19.00 -6.27
N LEU A 47 31.89 20.08 -5.70
CA LEU A 47 32.51 21.41 -5.72
C LEU A 47 33.88 21.41 -5.04
N LEU A 48 34.02 20.74 -3.90
CA LEU A 48 35.32 20.60 -3.21
C LEU A 48 36.36 19.79 -4.01
N ARG A 49 35.93 18.89 -4.89
CA ARG A 49 36.83 18.07 -5.72
C ARG A 49 37.24 18.77 -7.00
N GLU A 50 36.44 19.73 -7.45
CA GLU A 50 36.70 20.62 -8.58
C GLU A 50 37.66 21.74 -8.17
N TYR A 51 37.51 22.30 -6.97
CA TYR A 51 38.37 23.37 -6.43
C TYR A 51 39.80 22.94 -6.08
N VAL A 52 40.06 21.63 -5.89
CA VAL A 52 41.39 21.10 -5.52
C VAL A 52 42.20 20.64 -6.74
N ARG A 53 41.69 20.84 -7.96
CA ARG A 53 42.38 20.43 -9.21
C ARG A 53 43.05 21.56 -9.98
N GLU A 54 42.98 22.81 -9.52
CA GLU A 54 43.44 23.97 -10.32
C GLU A 54 44.84 24.51 -9.98
N ASP A 55 45.60 23.93 -9.03
CA ASP A 55 46.87 24.54 -8.57
C ASP A 55 48.17 23.73 -8.85
N ASP A 56 48.14 22.67 -9.66
CA ASP A 56 49.34 21.86 -9.95
C ASP A 56 49.67 21.80 -11.45
N ASP A 57 49.79 22.92 -12.16
CA ASP A 57 50.40 22.97 -13.50
C ASP A 57 50.91 24.40 -13.83
N GLU A 58 51.92 24.89 -13.12
CA GLU A 58 52.86 25.87 -13.70
C GLU A 58 54.25 25.24 -13.76
N GLU A 59 54.54 24.62 -14.91
CA GLU A 59 55.90 24.30 -15.35
C GLU A 59 56.75 25.58 -15.33
N ILE A 60 57.76 25.62 -14.46
CA ILE A 60 58.81 26.64 -14.52
C ILE A 60 59.60 26.42 -15.82
N PRO A 61 59.65 27.37 -16.78
CA PRO A 61 60.48 27.20 -17.95
C PRO A 61 61.95 27.38 -17.55
N GLY A 62 62.68 26.27 -17.49
CA GLY A 62 64.13 26.25 -17.49
C GLY A 62 64.65 26.61 -18.88
N GLY A 63 65.20 27.81 -19.04
CA GLY A 63 65.81 28.27 -20.27
C GLY A 63 66.73 29.46 -20.00
N PHE A 64 67.92 29.20 -19.47
CA PHE A 64 68.99 30.19 -19.38
C PHE A 64 69.84 30.05 -20.66
N GLU A 65 69.35 30.61 -21.77
CA GLU A 65 70.17 30.80 -22.96
C GLU A 65 70.99 32.08 -22.81
N ARG A 66 72.31 31.93 -22.94
CA ARG A 66 73.26 33.02 -23.08
C ARG A 66 73.23 33.48 -24.53
N GLU A 67 72.72 34.68 -24.78
CA GLU A 67 73.11 35.51 -25.92
C GLU A 67 73.31 36.94 -25.42
N GLU A 68 74.57 37.36 -25.41
CA GLU A 68 74.93 38.77 -25.45
C GLU A 68 74.70 39.24 -26.89
N ASP A 69 73.79 40.19 -27.13
CA ASP A 69 74.13 41.39 -27.89
C ASP A 69 72.97 42.40 -28.04
N HIS A 70 73.34 43.64 -27.72
CA HIS A 70 72.92 44.90 -28.35
C HIS A 70 71.43 45.24 -28.56
N GLY A 71 70.92 46.06 -27.62
CA GLY A 71 70.10 47.22 -27.97
C GLY A 71 68.61 47.10 -27.65
N GLY A 72 68.19 47.59 -26.48
CA GLY A 72 66.75 47.73 -26.19
C GLY A 72 66.37 47.88 -24.72
N LEU A 73 67.06 48.72 -23.94
CA LEU A 73 66.74 49.03 -22.53
C LEU A 73 65.29 49.52 -22.27
N CYS A 74 64.45 49.67 -23.30
CA CYS A 74 63.07 50.11 -23.18
C CYS A 74 62.05 48.95 -23.13
N ASP A 75 62.33 47.78 -23.74
CA ASP A 75 61.33 46.68 -23.85
C ASP A 75 61.27 45.78 -22.60
N ASP A 76 62.41 45.53 -21.96
CA ASP A 76 62.48 44.75 -20.72
C ASP A 76 61.87 45.53 -19.54
N GLN A 77 62.12 46.84 -19.49
CA GLN A 77 61.58 47.74 -18.47
C GLN A 77 60.04 47.80 -18.54
N VAL A 78 59.48 47.91 -19.75
CA VAL A 78 58.02 47.92 -19.99
C VAL A 78 57.39 46.56 -19.65
N THR A 79 58.11 45.46 -19.86
CA THR A 79 57.63 44.11 -19.55
C THR A 79 57.64 43.83 -18.04
N ILE A 80 58.67 44.28 -17.31
CA ILE A 80 58.72 44.22 -15.85
C ILE A 80 57.61 45.05 -15.21
N GLU A 81 57.37 46.28 -15.69
CA GLU A 81 56.27 47.12 -15.20
C GLU A 81 54.89 46.48 -15.43
N ARG A 82 54.71 45.79 -16.57
CA ARG A 82 53.48 45.06 -16.87
C ARG A 82 53.28 43.88 -15.92
N HIS A 83 54.31 43.09 -15.65
CA HIS A 83 54.25 41.96 -14.72
C HIS A 83 54.06 42.43 -13.26
N PHE A 84 54.71 43.52 -12.86
CA PHE A 84 54.48 44.13 -11.55
C PHE A 84 53.03 44.60 -11.39
N GLY A 85 52.47 45.27 -12.41
CA GLY A 85 51.05 45.65 -12.42
C GLY A 85 50.09 44.45 -12.44
N GLN A 86 50.48 43.30 -13.00
CA GLN A 86 49.73 42.05 -12.92
C GLN A 86 49.79 41.44 -11.51
N LEU A 87 50.97 41.36 -10.89
CA LEU A 87 51.15 40.89 -9.51
C LEU A 87 50.37 41.72 -8.51
N GLU A 88 50.37 43.05 -8.66
CA GLU A 88 49.56 43.93 -7.80
C GLU A 88 48.06 43.70 -7.96
N ARG A 89 47.58 43.36 -9.16
CA ARG A 89 46.17 42.98 -9.39
C ARG A 89 45.87 41.63 -8.74
N CYS A 90 46.68 40.60 -8.98
CA CYS A 90 46.52 39.29 -8.34
C CYS A 90 46.55 39.38 -6.80
N LEU A 91 47.40 40.24 -6.23
CA LEU A 91 47.45 40.49 -4.78
C LEU A 91 46.21 41.21 -4.24
N ARG A 92 45.51 42.01 -5.04
CA ARG A 92 44.21 42.59 -4.68
C ARG A 92 43.11 41.55 -4.77
N ASP A 93 43.07 40.81 -5.86
CA ASP A 93 42.05 39.78 -6.11
C ASP A 93 42.10 38.67 -5.05
N THR A 94 43.31 38.21 -4.66
CA THR A 94 43.48 37.23 -3.58
C THR A 94 43.04 37.74 -2.20
N LYS A 95 43.21 39.04 -1.92
CA LYS A 95 42.70 39.67 -0.69
C LYS A 95 41.18 39.72 -0.69
N ASP A 96 40.58 40.11 -1.81
CA ASP A 96 39.12 40.20 -1.96
C ASP A 96 38.48 38.81 -1.87
N GLN A 97 39.10 37.79 -2.49
CA GLN A 97 38.73 36.38 -2.32
C GLN A 97 38.84 35.93 -0.86
N GLY A 98 39.91 36.31 -0.16
CA GLY A 98 40.07 36.01 1.27
C GLY A 98 38.99 36.65 2.16
N CYS A 99 38.55 37.87 1.85
CA CYS A 99 37.42 38.52 2.51
C CYS A 99 36.11 37.77 2.23
N ARG A 100 35.85 37.41 0.96
CA ARG A 100 34.66 36.66 0.56
C ARG A 100 34.59 35.28 1.23
N ILE A 101 35.72 34.57 1.33
CA ILE A 101 35.80 33.27 2.00
C ILE A 101 35.40 33.41 3.47
N LYS A 102 35.94 34.41 4.19
CA LYS A 102 35.59 34.65 5.60
C LYS A 102 34.10 34.92 5.81
N GLU A 103 33.48 35.74 4.95
CA GLU A 103 32.04 36.00 5.01
C GLU A 103 31.23 34.71 4.81
N LEU A 104 31.63 33.87 3.85
CA LEU A 104 30.97 32.59 3.59
C LEU A 104 31.16 31.61 4.75
N GLU A 105 32.34 31.56 5.37
CA GLU A 105 32.59 30.74 6.56
C GLU A 105 31.71 31.17 7.74
N ASP A 106 31.57 32.48 7.97
CA ASP A 106 30.73 33.00 9.04
C ASP A 106 29.24 32.77 8.77
N ALA A 107 28.79 32.94 7.52
CA ALA A 107 27.43 32.58 7.11
C ALA A 107 27.16 31.08 7.26
N LEU A 108 28.14 30.23 6.92
CA LEU A 108 28.05 28.78 7.09
C LEU A 108 27.94 28.40 8.57
N ARG A 109 28.78 28.97 9.44
CA ARG A 109 28.69 28.76 10.89
C ARG A 109 27.31 29.11 11.43
N GLN A 110 26.76 30.26 11.03
CA GLN A 110 25.41 30.66 11.43
C GLN A 110 24.34 29.70 10.92
N SER A 111 24.45 29.25 9.67
CA SER A 111 23.51 28.29 9.09
C SER A 111 23.51 26.95 9.84
N VAL A 112 24.69 26.45 10.24
CA VAL A 112 24.84 25.20 11.01
C VAL A 112 24.24 25.34 12.40
N LEU A 113 24.42 26.49 13.06
CA LEU A 113 23.81 26.77 14.36
C LEU A 113 22.27 26.76 14.26
N ILE A 114 21.71 27.46 13.28
CA ILE A 114 20.26 27.51 13.06
C ILE A 114 19.70 26.11 12.77
N VAL A 115 20.38 25.32 11.95
CA VAL A 115 19.96 23.95 11.64
C VAL A 115 20.00 23.07 12.90
N SER A 116 21.05 23.20 13.72
CA SER A 116 21.18 22.43 14.96
C SER A 116 20.11 22.77 15.99
N GLU A 117 19.71 24.05 16.09
CA GLU A 117 18.62 24.48 16.96
C GLU A 117 17.26 23.93 16.47
N ARG A 118 16.99 24.04 15.17
CA ARG A 118 15.76 23.51 14.57
C ARG A 118 15.65 21.99 14.70
N GLU A 119 16.76 21.27 14.58
CA GLU A 119 16.79 19.82 14.72
C GLU A 119 16.44 19.40 16.15
N LYS A 120 16.94 20.11 17.17
CA LYS A 120 16.56 19.87 18.57
C LYS A 120 15.06 20.10 18.81
N ASP A 121 14.52 21.20 18.29
CA ASP A 121 13.09 21.50 18.38
C ASP A 121 12.26 20.44 17.66
N PHE A 122 12.71 19.98 16.49
CA PHE A 122 12.07 18.93 15.73
C PHE A 122 12.02 17.60 16.49
N ILE A 123 13.14 17.18 17.10
CA ILE A 123 13.20 15.95 17.92
C ILE A 123 12.22 16.05 19.09
N SER A 124 12.21 17.17 19.81
CA SER A 124 11.29 17.41 20.94
C SER A 124 9.82 17.35 20.51
N LEU A 125 9.50 17.92 19.35
CA LEU A 125 8.16 17.89 18.78
C LEU A 125 7.75 16.47 18.36
N GLU A 126 8.66 15.71 17.78
CA GLU A 126 8.42 14.32 17.38
C GLU A 126 8.20 13.40 18.58
N GLU A 127 8.97 13.57 19.65
CA GLU A 127 8.75 12.89 20.93
C GLU A 127 7.37 13.24 21.51
N SER A 128 7.01 14.52 21.53
CA SER A 128 5.71 15.01 22.00
C SER A 128 4.55 14.43 21.19
N LYS A 129 4.71 14.35 19.86
CA LYS A 129 3.74 13.71 18.95
C LYS A 129 3.61 12.22 19.23
N GLY A 130 4.71 11.52 19.50
CA GLY A 130 4.71 10.12 19.91
C GLY A 130 3.92 9.89 21.19
N GLN A 131 4.17 10.70 22.23
CA GLN A 131 3.45 10.63 23.50
C GLN A 131 1.96 10.94 23.35
N LEU A 132 1.59 11.93 22.52
CA LEU A 132 0.19 12.25 22.23
C LEU A 132 -0.50 11.09 21.50
N SER A 133 0.16 10.50 20.50
CA SER A 133 -0.36 9.33 19.78
C SER A 133 -0.62 8.15 20.72
N GLU A 134 0.30 7.86 21.64
CA GLU A 134 0.12 6.81 22.64
C GLU A 134 -1.06 7.09 23.58
N LYS A 135 -1.23 8.35 24.02
CA LYS A 135 -2.38 8.77 24.84
C LYS A 135 -3.70 8.60 24.09
N VAL A 136 -3.75 8.96 22.81
CA VAL A 136 -4.92 8.77 21.95
C VAL A 136 -5.29 7.29 21.87
N LYS A 137 -4.33 6.41 21.55
CA LYS A 137 -4.56 4.95 21.49
C LYS A 137 -5.12 4.40 22.82
N LYS A 138 -4.58 4.85 23.95
CA LYS A 138 -5.08 4.46 25.28
C LYS A 138 -6.51 4.94 25.53
N LEU A 139 -6.88 6.14 25.06
CA LEU A 139 -8.23 6.67 25.18
C LEU A 139 -9.21 5.92 24.27
N GLU A 140 -8.83 5.62 23.03
CA GLU A 140 -9.62 4.82 22.09
C GLU A 140 -9.94 3.44 22.67
N GLN A 141 -8.94 2.75 23.22
CA GLN A 141 -9.13 1.46 23.87
C GLN A 141 -10.10 1.55 25.06
N ARG A 142 -10.01 2.60 25.87
CA ARG A 142 -10.93 2.85 27.00
C ARG A 142 -12.36 3.11 26.52
N ILE A 143 -12.53 3.89 25.45
CA ILE A 143 -13.83 4.18 24.86
C ILE A 143 -14.48 2.88 24.35
N ALA A 144 -13.75 2.06 23.60
CA ALA A 144 -14.23 0.77 23.12
C ALA A 144 -14.65 -0.15 24.29
N SER A 145 -13.82 -0.22 25.33
CA SER A 145 -14.12 -1.00 26.54
C SER A 145 -15.39 -0.51 27.25
N LEU A 146 -15.58 0.81 27.35
CA LEU A 146 -16.78 1.40 27.95
C LEU A 146 -18.04 1.16 27.12
N GLN A 147 -17.92 1.23 25.79
CA GLN A 147 -19.02 0.93 24.87
C GLN A 147 -19.44 -0.53 25.00
N ASN A 148 -18.49 -1.47 25.00
CA ASN A 148 -18.75 -2.89 25.22
C ASN A 148 -19.40 -3.14 26.59
N ALA A 149 -18.86 -2.55 27.65
CA ALA A 149 -19.46 -2.64 28.98
C ALA A 149 -20.85 -2.01 29.04
N LYS A 150 -21.14 -0.95 28.26
CA LYS A 150 -22.48 -0.34 28.16
C LYS A 150 -23.44 -1.26 27.41
N PHE A 151 -23.02 -1.85 26.29
CA PHE A 151 -23.81 -2.82 25.54
C PHE A 151 -24.21 -4.01 26.43
N LEU A 152 -23.23 -4.57 27.14
CA LEU A 152 -23.45 -5.68 28.07
C LEU A 152 -24.32 -5.30 29.27
N ARG A 153 -24.21 -4.06 29.80
CA ARG A 153 -25.03 -3.61 30.94
C ARG A 153 -26.40 -3.08 30.53
N CYS A 154 -26.61 -2.78 29.25
CA CYS A 154 -27.87 -2.26 28.76
C CYS A 154 -28.91 -3.39 28.71
N LYS A 155 -29.78 -3.46 29.72
CA LYS A 155 -30.89 -4.41 29.79
C LYS A 155 -31.83 -4.34 28.57
N LEU A 156 -31.91 -3.20 27.89
CA LEU A 156 -32.69 -3.08 26.65
C LEU A 156 -31.98 -3.78 25.49
N CYS A 157 -30.67 -3.54 25.30
CA CYS A 157 -29.87 -4.24 24.29
C CYS A 157 -29.92 -5.76 24.50
N GLN A 158 -29.71 -6.25 25.73
CA GLN A 158 -29.83 -7.69 26.03
C GLN A 158 -31.21 -8.27 25.68
N ARG A 159 -32.29 -7.56 26.00
CA ARG A 159 -33.66 -8.00 25.67
C ARG A 159 -33.90 -8.03 24.17
N LEU A 160 -33.38 -7.04 23.44
CA LEU A 160 -33.48 -6.98 21.99
C LEU A 160 -32.66 -8.10 21.34
N THR A 161 -31.42 -8.34 21.78
CA THR A 161 -30.58 -9.44 21.29
C THR A 161 -31.26 -10.79 21.49
N LYS A 162 -31.75 -11.09 22.70
CA LYS A 162 -32.50 -12.32 22.96
C LYS A 162 -33.75 -12.46 22.10
N ARG A 163 -34.47 -11.36 21.86
CA ARG A 163 -35.65 -11.37 20.99
C ARG A 163 -35.26 -11.64 19.53
N LEU A 164 -34.14 -11.10 19.06
CA LEU A 164 -33.62 -11.35 17.73
C LEU A 164 -33.18 -12.82 17.57
N GLU A 165 -32.45 -13.36 18.53
CA GLU A 165 -32.06 -14.78 18.57
C GLU A 165 -33.29 -15.69 18.47
N LEU A 166 -34.30 -15.47 19.34
CA LEU A 166 -35.55 -16.24 19.31
C LEU A 166 -36.32 -16.09 17.99
N LEU A 167 -36.27 -14.91 17.36
CA LEU A 167 -36.95 -14.69 16.08
C LEU A 167 -36.20 -15.40 14.95
N ASN A 168 -34.86 -15.41 15.00
CA ASN A 168 -34.03 -16.09 14.02
C ASN A 168 -34.23 -17.61 14.09
N GLU A 169 -34.22 -18.19 15.30
CA GLU A 169 -34.53 -19.62 15.50
C GLU A 169 -35.90 -19.99 14.92
N LYS A 170 -36.94 -19.20 15.22
CA LYS A 170 -38.28 -19.43 14.67
C LYS A 170 -38.32 -19.32 13.15
N PHE A 171 -37.58 -18.36 12.58
CA PHE A 171 -37.48 -18.21 11.14
C PHE A 171 -36.83 -19.44 10.49
N HIS A 172 -35.74 -19.97 11.05
CA HIS A 172 -35.12 -21.19 10.54
C HIS A 172 -36.03 -22.41 10.65
N ILE A 173 -36.75 -22.58 11.77
CA ILE A 173 -37.73 -23.66 11.93
C ILE A 173 -38.81 -23.56 10.83
N LEU A 174 -39.38 -22.38 10.62
CA LEU A 174 -40.40 -22.17 9.58
C LEU A 174 -39.85 -22.39 8.17
N LEU A 175 -38.60 -22.01 7.90
CA LEU A 175 -37.94 -22.31 6.63
C LEU A 175 -37.76 -23.81 6.43
N GLN A 176 -37.34 -24.55 7.47
CA GLN A 176 -37.20 -25.99 7.42
C GLN A 176 -38.56 -26.69 7.22
N GLU A 177 -39.60 -26.26 7.93
CA GLU A 177 -40.96 -26.75 7.73
C GLU A 177 -41.46 -26.49 6.30
N LYS A 178 -41.22 -25.27 5.78
CA LYS A 178 -41.58 -24.93 4.39
C LYS A 178 -40.86 -25.83 3.40
N ARG A 179 -39.56 -26.10 3.59
CA ARG A 179 -38.77 -27.01 2.76
C ARG A 179 -39.35 -28.43 2.79
N SER A 180 -39.63 -28.96 3.99
CA SER A 180 -40.24 -30.30 4.13
C SER A 180 -41.58 -30.39 3.41
N ARG A 181 -42.47 -29.40 3.61
CA ARG A 181 -43.78 -29.39 2.97
C ARG A 181 -43.71 -29.26 1.45
N LEU A 182 -42.78 -28.45 0.94
CA LEU A 182 -42.58 -28.34 -0.51
C LEU A 182 -42.09 -29.67 -1.08
N GLN A 183 -41.14 -30.33 -0.41
CA GLN A 183 -40.65 -31.65 -0.80
C GLN A 183 -41.74 -32.72 -0.77
N GLU A 184 -42.60 -32.72 0.26
CA GLU A 184 -43.75 -33.62 0.34
C GLU A 184 -44.74 -33.37 -0.80
N LEU A 185 -45.08 -32.10 -1.07
CA LEU A 185 -45.99 -31.73 -2.17
C LEU A 185 -45.42 -32.09 -3.54
N THR A 186 -44.11 -31.97 -3.76
CA THR A 186 -43.48 -32.41 -5.01
C THR A 186 -43.55 -33.92 -5.16
N ASN A 187 -43.33 -34.68 -4.09
CA ASN A 187 -43.42 -36.14 -4.11
C ASN A 187 -44.85 -36.60 -4.40
N ILE A 188 -45.85 -36.04 -3.70
CA ILE A 188 -47.28 -36.36 -3.94
C ILE A 188 -47.67 -36.03 -5.38
N ARG A 189 -47.17 -34.91 -5.91
CA ARG A 189 -47.45 -34.51 -7.29
C ARG A 189 -46.84 -35.50 -8.30
N GLN A 190 -45.62 -35.95 -8.05
CA GLN A 190 -44.95 -36.94 -8.88
C GLN A 190 -45.72 -38.27 -8.86
N GLU A 191 -46.03 -38.77 -7.66
CA GLU A 191 -46.80 -39.99 -7.46
C GLU A 191 -48.17 -39.92 -8.15
N ALA A 192 -48.87 -38.80 -8.08
CA ALA A 192 -50.15 -38.62 -8.77
C ALA A 192 -50.02 -38.68 -10.30
N ILE A 193 -48.92 -38.18 -10.88
CA ILE A 193 -48.66 -38.26 -12.32
C ILE A 193 -48.31 -39.71 -12.71
N GLU A 194 -47.49 -40.39 -11.92
CA GLU A 194 -47.12 -41.80 -12.13
C GLU A 194 -48.34 -42.72 -12.06
N LEU A 195 -49.24 -42.52 -11.09
CA LEU A 195 -50.50 -43.23 -10.98
C LEU A 195 -51.41 -42.99 -12.21
N ALA A 196 -51.50 -41.75 -12.68
CA ALA A 196 -52.27 -41.43 -13.88
C ALA A 196 -51.67 -42.08 -15.15
N ILE A 197 -50.34 -42.19 -15.25
CA ILE A 197 -49.67 -42.94 -16.33
C ILE A 197 -50.00 -44.43 -16.22
N SER A 198 -49.87 -45.02 -15.02
CA SER A 198 -50.19 -46.41 -14.75
C SER A 198 -51.65 -46.76 -15.11
N GLU A 199 -52.60 -45.88 -14.76
CA GLU A 199 -54.01 -46.03 -15.15
C GLU A 199 -54.19 -46.03 -16.67
N LYS A 200 -53.49 -45.13 -17.39
CA LYS A 200 -53.53 -45.06 -18.86
C LYS A 200 -52.91 -46.31 -19.50
N ASP A 201 -51.79 -46.80 -18.98
CA ASP A 201 -51.14 -48.02 -19.46
C ASP A 201 -52.02 -49.26 -19.23
N ALA A 202 -52.70 -49.36 -18.08
CA ALA A 202 -53.65 -50.43 -17.82
C ALA A 202 -54.83 -50.43 -18.81
N ARG A 203 -55.37 -49.24 -19.15
CA ARG A 203 -56.45 -49.10 -20.15
C ARG A 203 -55.97 -49.44 -21.56
N ILE A 204 -54.76 -49.03 -21.94
CA ILE A 204 -54.15 -49.40 -23.21
C ILE A 204 -53.99 -50.92 -23.30
N ALA A 205 -53.42 -51.55 -22.28
CA ALA A 205 -53.24 -53.00 -22.22
C ALA A 205 -54.57 -53.74 -22.32
N GLN A 206 -55.63 -53.25 -21.65
CA GLN A 206 -56.97 -53.83 -21.74
C GLN A 206 -57.51 -53.79 -23.18
N LEU A 207 -57.40 -52.65 -23.86
CA LEU A 207 -57.86 -52.50 -25.24
C LEU A 207 -57.04 -53.35 -26.21
N GLU A 208 -55.72 -53.42 -26.01
CA GLU A 208 -54.81 -54.24 -26.82
C GLU A 208 -55.11 -55.74 -26.69
N VAL A 209 -55.35 -56.23 -25.46
CA VAL A 209 -55.72 -57.64 -25.22
C VAL A 209 -57.11 -57.96 -25.75
N SER A 210 -58.06 -57.03 -25.64
CA SER A 210 -59.43 -57.22 -26.17
C SER A 210 -59.49 -57.26 -27.70
N GLY A 211 -58.43 -56.77 -28.37
CA GLY A 211 -58.36 -56.58 -29.81
C GLY A 211 -59.30 -55.48 -30.25
N ALA A 212 -58.78 -54.26 -30.39
CA ALA A 212 -59.55 -53.12 -30.91
C ALA A 212 -60.04 -53.43 -32.34
N LYS A 213 -61.35 -53.63 -32.49
CA LYS A 213 -62.00 -54.05 -33.75
C LYS A 213 -62.86 -52.94 -34.36
N THR A 214 -63.34 -52.01 -33.55
CA THR A 214 -64.13 -50.86 -34.00
C THR A 214 -63.24 -49.63 -34.18
N GLN A 215 -63.59 -48.80 -35.17
CA GLN A 215 -62.91 -47.52 -35.43
C GLN A 215 -62.83 -46.64 -34.16
N GLU A 216 -63.90 -46.60 -33.37
CA GLU A 216 -63.95 -45.88 -32.08
C GLU A 216 -62.93 -46.40 -31.05
N GLN A 217 -62.67 -47.72 -31.04
CA GLN A 217 -61.69 -48.32 -30.12
C GLN A 217 -60.27 -47.98 -30.53
N ILE A 218 -60.00 -47.91 -31.83
CA ILE A 218 -58.69 -47.51 -32.39
C ILE A 218 -58.42 -46.03 -32.07
N GLU A 219 -59.40 -45.16 -32.30
CA GLU A 219 -59.31 -43.73 -31.96
C GLU A 219 -59.13 -43.50 -30.46
N SER A 220 -59.86 -44.23 -29.61
CA SER A 220 -59.68 -44.19 -28.17
C SER A 220 -58.28 -44.64 -27.74
N LEU A 221 -57.69 -45.63 -28.43
CA LEU A 221 -56.35 -46.14 -28.13
C LEU A 221 -55.28 -45.08 -28.48
N ASP A 222 -55.41 -44.45 -29.65
CA ASP A 222 -54.52 -43.36 -30.07
C ASP A 222 -54.60 -42.16 -29.14
N GLN A 223 -55.81 -41.81 -28.67
CA GLN A 223 -55.99 -40.75 -27.68
C GLN A 223 -55.34 -41.09 -26.33
N LEU A 224 -55.50 -42.34 -25.85
CA LEU A 224 -54.85 -42.80 -24.61
C LEU A 224 -53.32 -42.77 -24.72
N ARG A 225 -52.76 -43.18 -25.86
CA ARG A 225 -51.31 -43.12 -26.13
C ARG A 225 -50.80 -41.68 -26.15
N SER A 226 -51.54 -40.77 -26.78
CA SER A 226 -51.23 -39.34 -26.82
C SER A 226 -51.24 -38.72 -25.42
N ASP A 227 -52.27 -38.99 -24.63
CA ASP A 227 -52.39 -38.51 -23.24
C ASP A 227 -51.27 -39.05 -22.35
N ARG A 228 -50.96 -40.35 -22.46
CA ARG A 228 -49.86 -41.00 -21.73
C ARG A 228 -48.51 -40.36 -22.09
N ASN A 229 -48.27 -40.05 -23.36
CA ASN A 229 -47.07 -39.36 -23.80
C ASN A 229 -46.98 -37.92 -23.23
N LYS A 230 -48.11 -37.19 -23.19
CA LYS A 230 -48.16 -35.86 -22.56
C LYS A 230 -47.85 -35.93 -21.07
N LEU A 231 -48.39 -36.91 -20.34
CA LEU A 231 -48.10 -37.11 -18.92
C LEU A 231 -46.61 -37.45 -18.69
N ASN A 232 -46.04 -38.32 -19.50
CA ASN A 232 -44.63 -38.68 -19.42
C ASN A 232 -43.70 -37.48 -19.70
N ASN A 233 -44.07 -36.61 -20.66
CA ASN A 233 -43.34 -35.37 -20.91
C ASN A 233 -43.44 -34.38 -19.74
N ARG A 234 -44.59 -34.32 -19.05
CA ARG A 234 -44.77 -33.49 -17.84
C ARG A 234 -43.95 -33.99 -16.65
N LEU A 235 -43.73 -35.30 -16.55
CA LEU A 235 -42.88 -35.91 -15.53
C LEU A 235 -41.41 -35.54 -15.78
N LYS A 236 -40.89 -35.84 -16.99
CA LYS A 236 -39.50 -35.58 -17.38
C LYS A 236 -39.09 -34.10 -17.33
N SER A 237 -39.98 -33.19 -17.74
CA SER A 237 -39.69 -31.75 -17.73
C SER A 237 -39.53 -31.18 -16.31
N ARG A 238 -40.21 -31.77 -15.31
CA ARG A 238 -40.18 -31.29 -13.93
C ARG A 238 -39.00 -31.82 -13.12
N GLU A 239 -38.56 -33.04 -13.42
CA GLU A 239 -37.32 -33.63 -12.89
C GLU A 239 -36.09 -32.78 -13.23
N CYS A 240 -36.13 -32.05 -14.36
CA CYS A 240 -35.00 -31.24 -14.83
C CYS A 240 -35.00 -29.76 -14.35
N SER A 241 -36.04 -29.26 -13.68
CA SER A 241 -36.19 -27.80 -13.45
C SER A 241 -36.68 -27.37 -12.06
N SER A 242 -37.60 -28.10 -11.42
CA SER A 242 -38.35 -27.51 -10.29
C SER A 242 -37.70 -27.65 -8.90
N PHE A 243 -36.76 -28.58 -8.71
CA PHE A 243 -36.19 -28.85 -7.39
C PHE A 243 -35.01 -27.91 -7.06
N GLU A 244 -34.15 -27.63 -8.04
CA GLU A 244 -32.96 -26.80 -7.84
C GLU A 244 -33.29 -25.30 -7.81
N GLU A 245 -34.22 -24.83 -8.65
CA GLU A 245 -34.57 -23.40 -8.71
C GLU A 245 -35.36 -22.93 -7.48
N GLU A 246 -36.30 -23.73 -6.96
CA GLU A 246 -37.09 -23.36 -5.79
C GLU A 246 -36.28 -23.41 -4.48
N LEU A 247 -35.32 -24.34 -4.36
CA LEU A 247 -34.39 -24.39 -3.23
C LEU A 247 -33.31 -23.32 -3.31
N SER A 248 -32.77 -23.04 -4.50
CA SER A 248 -31.78 -21.98 -4.73
C SER A 248 -32.33 -20.60 -4.38
N ASN A 249 -33.59 -20.32 -4.73
CA ASN A 249 -34.27 -19.08 -4.34
C ASN A 249 -34.49 -18.94 -2.81
N LEU A 250 -34.46 -20.04 -2.06
CA LEU A 250 -34.54 -20.04 -0.59
C LEU A 250 -33.16 -20.01 0.09
N PHE A 251 -32.07 -20.12 -0.68
CA PHE A 251 -30.69 -20.26 -0.21
C PHE A 251 -29.93 -18.93 -0.18
N PHE A 252 -30.44 -17.88 -0.85
CA PHE A 252 -29.79 -16.56 -0.95
C PHE A 252 -29.96 -15.63 0.26
N ILE A 253 -30.52 -16.11 1.38
CA ILE A 253 -30.27 -15.43 2.66
C ILE A 253 -29.05 -16.12 3.24
N GLU A 254 -27.88 -15.74 2.71
CA GLU A 254 -26.60 -16.08 3.32
C GLU A 254 -26.68 -15.72 4.80
N ASP A 255 -26.44 -16.70 5.66
CA ASP A 255 -26.08 -16.44 7.03
C ASP A 255 -24.91 -15.43 6.98
N PRO A 256 -25.03 -14.25 7.61
CA PRO A 256 -23.85 -13.45 7.88
C PRO A 256 -23.16 -14.18 9.03
N THR A 257 -22.50 -15.30 8.73
CA THR A 257 -21.45 -15.84 9.60
C THR A 257 -20.32 -14.82 9.57
N TYR A 258 -20.51 -13.76 10.37
CA TYR A 258 -19.56 -13.32 11.39
C TYR A 258 -18.09 -13.55 11.01
N ASP A 259 -17.67 -12.94 9.90
CA ASP A 259 -16.26 -12.67 9.67
C ASP A 259 -15.83 -11.50 10.56
N ASP A 260 -14.65 -11.67 11.15
CA ASP A 260 -13.68 -10.62 11.46
C ASP A 260 -13.89 -9.75 12.73
N PHE A 261 -13.52 -10.32 13.88
CA PHE A 261 -12.83 -9.58 14.95
C PHE A 261 -11.73 -10.46 15.55
N GLY A 262 -10.55 -10.43 14.91
CA GLY A 262 -9.27 -10.89 15.44
C GLY A 262 -8.24 -9.78 15.35
#